data_AF-A0A3A4F8M7-F1
#
_entry.id   AF-A0A3A4F8M7-F1
#
_cell.length_a   1.000
_cell.length_b   1.000
_cell.length_c   1.000
_cell.angle_alpha   90.00
_cell.angle_beta   90.00
_cell.angle_gamma   90.00
#
_symmetry.space_group_name_H-M   'P 1'
#
loop_
_entity.id
_entity.type
_entity.pdbx_description
1 polymer ?
#
loop_
_entity_poly.entity_id
_entity_poly.type
_entity_poly.pdbx_seq_one_letter_code
_entity_poly.pdbx_strand_id
1 'polypeptide(L)'
;MVALDVAALAEDIREAHHSEIDHMEKWMERWGHEPDEHGSHGDPSHGHHGMRSHEELEDLESAHGHGASRLYLEQMIDHHEGAVSMAEEHLREGEHSGVHELSEDVIADQRAEVEHMEEMLGDF
;
A
#
# COMPACT_ATOMS: atom_id res chain seq x y z
N MET A 1 9.02 3.84 -23.99
CA MET A 1 7.63 3.35 -24.00
C MET A 1 7.64 1.96 -23.43
N VAL A 2 7.50 1.92 -22.12
CA VAL A 2 7.02 0.72 -21.44
C VAL A 2 5.58 0.52 -21.95
N ALA A 3 5.18 -0.71 -22.26
CA ALA A 3 3.77 -0.93 -22.57
C ALA A 3 2.98 -0.64 -21.28
N LEU A 4 2.06 0.33 -21.33
CA LEU A 4 1.22 0.71 -20.19
C LEU A 4 0.22 -0.42 -19.88
N ASP A 5 0.69 -1.47 -19.24
CA ASP A 5 -0.16 -2.52 -18.69
C ASP A 5 -0.36 -2.27 -17.19
N VAL A 6 -1.16 -1.26 -16.88
CA VAL A 6 -1.53 -0.91 -15.49
C VAL A 6 -2.29 -2.05 -14.82
N ALA A 7 -2.99 -2.89 -15.60
CA ALA A 7 -3.66 -4.06 -15.04
C ALA A 7 -2.64 -5.10 -14.56
N ALA A 8 -1.60 -5.39 -15.35
CA ALA A 8 -0.52 -6.28 -14.91
C ALA A 8 0.21 -5.75 -13.67
N LEU A 9 0.52 -4.45 -13.62
CA LEU A 9 1.10 -3.83 -12.42
C LEU A 9 0.21 -4.03 -11.19
N ALA A 10 -1.09 -3.77 -11.30
CA ALA A 10 -2.02 -3.91 -10.17
C ALA A 10 -2.11 -5.36 -9.66
N GLU A 11 -1.97 -6.31 -10.57
CA GLU A 11 -1.92 -7.75 -10.31
C GLU A 11 -0.65 -8.10 -9.51
N ASP A 12 0.51 -7.60 -9.93
CA ASP A 12 1.81 -7.79 -9.27
C ASP A 12 1.82 -7.19 -7.86
N ILE A 13 1.38 -5.93 -7.70
CA ILE A 13 1.29 -5.24 -6.40
C ILE A 13 0.40 -6.04 -5.44
N ARG A 14 -0.75 -6.52 -5.91
CA ARG A 14 -1.68 -7.29 -5.06
C ARG A 14 -1.04 -8.59 -4.57
N GLU A 15 -0.29 -9.29 -5.42
CA GLU A 15 0.41 -10.52 -5.01
C GLU A 15 1.51 -10.23 -3.98
N ALA A 16 2.28 -9.16 -4.16
CA ALA A 16 3.29 -8.72 -3.19
C ALA A 16 2.65 -8.39 -1.83
N HIS A 17 1.62 -7.54 -1.82
CA HIS A 17 0.91 -7.14 -0.60
C HIS A 17 0.26 -8.32 0.13
N HIS A 18 -0.29 -9.30 -0.59
CA HIS A 18 -0.86 -10.51 0.03
C HIS A 18 0.19 -11.30 0.83
N SER A 19 1.43 -11.38 0.35
CA SER A 19 2.50 -12.07 1.07
C SER A 19 2.87 -11.34 2.38
N GLU A 20 2.83 -10.01 2.39
CA GLU A 20 3.09 -9.19 3.58
C GLU A 20 1.97 -9.34 4.61
N ILE A 21 0.71 -9.29 4.16
CA ILE A 21 -0.48 -9.52 4.99
C ILE A 21 -0.40 -10.90 5.65
N ASP A 22 -0.09 -11.94 4.88
CA ASP A 22 0.09 -13.31 5.38
C ASP A 22 1.15 -13.40 6.49
N HIS A 23 2.22 -12.60 6.42
CA HIS A 23 3.24 -12.55 7.47
C HIS A 23 2.71 -11.85 8.73
N MET A 24 2.05 -10.71 8.57
CA MET A 24 1.46 -9.96 9.68
C MET A 24 0.39 -10.77 10.41
N GLU A 25 -0.51 -11.46 9.69
CA GLU A 25 -1.53 -12.34 10.26
C GLU A 25 -0.94 -13.48 11.09
N LYS A 26 0.13 -14.13 10.59
CA LYS A 26 0.84 -15.19 11.32
C LYS A 26 1.50 -14.66 12.61
N TRP A 27 1.95 -13.41 12.63
CA TRP A 27 2.46 -12.79 13.85
C TRP A 27 1.35 -12.47 14.84
N MET A 28 0.23 -11.91 14.38
CA MET A 28 -0.95 -11.66 15.22
C MET A 28 -1.40 -12.96 15.91
N GLU A 29 -1.57 -14.05 15.15
CA GLU A 29 -1.92 -15.36 15.69
C GLU A 29 -0.90 -15.83 16.73
N ARG A 30 0.40 -15.75 16.40
CA ARG A 30 1.49 -16.17 17.31
C ARG A 30 1.52 -15.38 18.61
N TRP A 31 1.20 -14.09 18.56
CA TRP A 31 1.17 -13.21 19.73
C TRP A 31 -0.17 -13.26 20.48
N GLY A 32 -1.13 -14.05 20.00
CA GLY A 32 -2.43 -14.23 20.64
C GLY A 32 -3.41 -13.08 20.38
N HIS A 33 -3.19 -12.33 19.30
CA HIS A 33 -4.13 -11.35 18.78
C HIS A 33 -4.95 -12.00 17.66
N GLU A 34 -6.27 -12.02 17.81
CA GLU A 34 -7.17 -12.36 16.70
C GLU A 34 -7.29 -11.13 15.79
N PRO A 35 -7.27 -11.29 14.45
CA PRO A 35 -7.58 -10.17 13.56
C PRO A 35 -8.98 -9.65 13.93
N ASP A 36 -9.09 -8.36 14.25
CA ASP A 36 -10.35 -7.75 14.64
C ASP A 36 -11.42 -7.97 13.55
N GLU A 37 -12.51 -8.69 13.87
CA GLU A 37 -13.65 -8.89 12.95
C GLU A 37 -14.46 -7.60 12.72
N HIS A 38 -14.16 -6.54 13.48
CA HIS A 38 -14.73 -5.22 13.33
C HIS A 38 -13.60 -4.19 13.44
N GLY A 39 -13.30 -3.48 12.35
CA GLY A 39 -12.33 -2.38 12.30
C GLY A 39 -12.67 -1.29 13.33
N SER A 40 -12.26 -1.54 14.57
CA SER A 40 -12.58 -0.71 15.72
C SER A 40 -11.75 0.53 15.65
N HIS A 41 -12.35 1.59 15.09
CA HIS A 41 -12.08 2.99 15.36
C HIS A 41 -10.68 3.27 15.91
N GLY A 42 -9.67 3.13 15.04
CA GLY A 42 -8.47 3.96 15.16
C GLY A 42 -8.93 5.41 15.29
N ASP A 43 -8.32 6.16 16.20
CA ASP A 43 -8.61 7.58 16.38
C ASP A 43 -8.56 8.26 14.98
N PRO A 44 -9.63 8.95 14.53
CA PRO A 44 -9.60 9.66 13.25
C PRO A 44 -8.48 10.72 13.15
N SER A 45 -7.87 11.08 14.29
CA SER A 45 -6.70 11.95 14.40
C SER A 45 -5.39 11.27 14.01
N HIS A 46 -5.31 9.95 14.00
CA HIS A 46 -4.22 9.21 13.35
C HIS A 46 -4.69 8.89 11.94
N GLY A 47 -4.76 9.94 11.11
CA GLY A 47 -5.00 9.76 9.69
C GLY A 47 -3.99 8.76 9.15
N HIS A 48 -4.47 7.61 8.66
CA HIS A 48 -3.65 6.69 7.91
C HIS A 48 -3.25 7.40 6.62
N HIS A 49 -2.15 8.14 6.67
CA HIS A 49 -1.56 8.77 5.50
C HIS A 49 -1.47 7.70 4.39
N GLY A 50 -2.03 8.02 3.22
CA GLY A 50 -2.09 7.10 2.07
C GLY A 50 -3.40 6.31 1.90
N MET A 51 -4.22 6.12 2.93
CA MET A 51 -5.46 5.34 2.77
C MET A 51 -6.50 6.09 1.91
N ARG A 52 -7.05 5.43 0.89
CA ARG A 52 -8.11 6.03 0.05
C ARG A 52 -9.42 6.15 0.81
N SER A 53 -10.06 7.30 0.69
CA SER A 53 -11.44 7.50 1.13
C SER A 53 -12.42 6.68 0.28
N HIS A 54 -13.63 6.49 0.79
CA HIS A 54 -14.69 5.81 0.04
C HIS A 54 -15.00 6.51 -1.30
N GLU A 55 -15.02 7.85 -1.29
CA GLU A 55 -15.26 8.67 -2.48
C GLU A 55 -14.17 8.47 -3.54
N GLU A 56 -12.90 8.43 -3.15
CA GLU A 56 -11.78 8.18 -4.08
C GLU A 56 -11.85 6.79 -4.73
N LEU A 57 -12.33 5.79 -3.99
CA LEU A 57 -12.55 4.44 -4.53
C LEU A 57 -13.75 4.39 -5.50
N GLU A 58 -14.84 5.11 -5.20
CA GLU A 58 -15.99 5.24 -6.10
C GLU A 58 -15.61 5.96 -7.41
N ASP A 59 -14.75 6.98 -7.33
CA ASP A 59 -14.19 7.68 -8.49
C ASP A 59 -13.36 6.72 -9.36
N LEU A 60 -12.53 5.87 -8.74
CA LEU A 60 -11.75 4.88 -9.46
C LEU A 60 -12.64 3.81 -10.13
N GLU A 61 -13.66 3.31 -9.43
CA GLU A 61 -14.62 2.34 -9.99
C GLU A 61 -15.40 2.92 -11.18
N SER A 62 -15.70 4.22 -11.13
CA SER A 62 -16.43 4.93 -12.18
C SER A 62 -15.55 5.35 -13.36
N ALA A 63 -14.23 5.33 -13.22
CA ALA A 63 -13.29 5.72 -14.26
C ALA A 63 -13.12 4.61 -15.32
N HIS A 64 -12.75 5.00 -16.55
CA HIS A 64 -12.58 4.05 -17.66
C HIS A 64 -11.38 4.38 -18.54
N GLY A 65 -10.85 3.34 -19.21
CA GLY A 65 -9.75 3.48 -20.18
C GLY A 65 -8.52 4.16 -19.57
N HIS A 66 -7.87 5.05 -20.33
CA HIS A 66 -6.69 5.79 -19.85
C HIS A 66 -6.97 6.64 -18.61
N GLY A 67 -8.21 7.11 -18.42
CA GLY A 67 -8.58 7.86 -17.21
C GLY A 67 -8.51 7.00 -15.94
N ALA A 68 -8.99 5.75 -16.02
CA ALA A 68 -8.88 4.80 -14.92
C ALA A 68 -7.42 4.45 -14.61
N SER A 69 -6.63 4.18 -15.66
CA SER A 69 -5.21 3.83 -15.49
C SER A 69 -4.42 4.96 -14.83
N ARG A 70 -4.64 6.21 -15.27
CA ARG A 70 -3.99 7.38 -14.67
C ARG A 70 -4.42 7.57 -13.21
N LEU A 71 -5.73 7.50 -12.95
CA LEU A 71 -6.27 7.70 -11.61
C LEU A 71 -5.76 6.62 -10.63
N TYR A 72 -5.67 5.36 -11.08
CA TYR A 72 -5.08 4.27 -10.30
C TYR A 72 -3.63 4.58 -9.91
N LEU A 73 -2.78 4.98 -10.87
CA LEU A 73 -1.38 5.30 -10.61
C LEU A 73 -1.24 6.47 -9.62
N GLU A 74 -1.99 7.56 -9.84
CA GLU A 74 -1.96 8.74 -8.95
C GLU A 74 -2.37 8.36 -7.52
N GLN A 75 -3.43 7.57 -7.36
CA GLN A 75 -3.91 7.12 -6.05
C GLN A 75 -2.95 6.13 -5.37
N MET A 76 -2.37 5.21 -6.13
CA MET A 76 -1.49 4.18 -5.59
C MET A 76 -0.12 4.74 -5.19
N ILE A 77 0.41 5.75 -5.89
CA ILE A 77 1.60 6.48 -5.46
C ILE A 77 1.39 7.10 -4.08
N ASP A 78 0.31 7.87 -3.89
CA ASP A 78 0.03 8.53 -2.60
C ASP A 78 -0.26 7.49 -1.48
N HIS A 79 -0.87 6.36 -1.83
CA HIS A 79 -1.05 5.23 -0.90
C HIS A 79 0.28 4.66 -0.43
N HIS A 80 1.18 4.37 -1.36
CA HIS A 80 2.50 3.80 -1.07
C HIS A 80 3.41 4.75 -0.32
N GLU A 81 3.39 6.04 -0.64
CA GLU A 81 4.13 7.06 0.13
C GLU A 81 3.68 7.09 1.60
N GLY A 82 2.37 6.93 1.84
CA GLY A 82 1.81 6.78 3.17
C GLY A 82 2.33 5.54 3.91
N ALA A 83 2.36 4.39 3.24
CA ALA A 83 2.88 3.14 3.79
C ALA A 83 4.38 3.22 4.11
N VAL A 84 5.19 3.80 3.21
CA VAL A 84 6.62 4.06 3.45
C VAL A 84 6.81 4.94 4.68
N SER A 85 6.03 6.02 4.83
CA SER A 85 6.10 6.88 6.01
C SER A 85 5.78 6.11 7.30
N MET A 86 4.78 5.23 7.30
CA MET A 86 4.42 4.41 8.46
C MET A 86 5.52 3.39 8.80
N ALA A 87 6.11 2.74 7.80
CA ALA A 87 7.20 1.80 8.00
C ALA A 87 8.47 2.49 8.53
N GLU A 88 8.81 3.67 8.01
CA GLU A 88 9.92 4.49 8.52
C GLU A 88 9.70 4.95 9.97
N GLU A 89 8.45 5.25 10.33
CA GLU A 89 8.08 5.54 11.72
C GLU A 89 8.27 4.32 12.62
N HIS A 90 7.83 3.14 12.17
CA HIS A 90 8.02 1.91 12.91
C HIS A 90 9.51 1.56 13.12
N LEU A 91 10.37 1.81 12.13
CA LEU A 91 11.82 1.61 12.28
C LEU A 91 12.44 2.52 13.36
N ARG A 92 11.88 3.72 13.56
CA ARG A 92 12.35 4.67 14.58
C ARG A 92 11.86 4.33 15.98
N GLU A 93 10.65 3.80 16.09
CA GLU A 93 9.92 3.73 17.36
C GLU A 93 9.63 2.30 17.85
N GLY A 94 9.60 1.34 16.94
CA GLY A 94 9.36 -0.07 17.23
C GLY A 94 10.56 -0.75 17.89
N GLU A 95 10.30 -1.84 18.62
CA GLU A 95 11.34 -2.58 19.37
C GLU A 95 11.52 -4.03 18.86
N HIS A 96 10.60 -4.55 18.05
CA HIS A 96 10.63 -5.95 17.61
C HIS A 96 11.43 -6.11 16.32
N SER A 97 12.61 -6.73 16.39
CA SER A 97 13.54 -6.85 15.26
C SER A 97 12.94 -7.56 14.03
N GLY A 98 12.04 -8.53 14.23
CA GLY A 98 11.35 -9.18 13.11
C GLY A 98 10.35 -8.27 12.39
N VAL A 99 9.78 -7.28 13.09
CA VAL A 99 8.88 -6.29 12.47
C VAL A 99 9.70 -5.18 11.80
N HIS A 100 10.89 -4.88 12.32
CA HIS A 100 11.85 -4.01 11.64
C HIS A 100 12.27 -4.58 10.28
N GLU A 101 12.58 -5.87 10.19
CA GLU A 101 12.93 -6.53 8.91
C GLU A 101 11.80 -6.37 7.88
N LEU A 102 10.55 -6.66 8.27
CA LEU A 102 9.41 -6.41 7.38
C LEU A 102 9.24 -4.92 7.01
N SER A 103 9.52 -4.00 7.93
CA SER A 103 9.43 -2.56 7.63
C SER A 103 10.49 -2.13 6.61
N GLU A 104 11.70 -2.70 6.67
CA GLU A 104 12.75 -2.46 5.67
C GLU A 104 12.35 -3.01 4.30
N ASP A 105 11.79 -4.23 4.25
CA ASP A 105 11.29 -4.85 3.03
C ASP A 105 10.17 -4.00 2.39
N VAL A 106 9.17 -3.61 3.19
CA VAL A 106 8.05 -2.74 2.74
C VAL A 106 8.57 -1.42 2.17
N ILE A 107 9.54 -0.78 2.82
CA ILE A 107 10.12 0.48 2.32
C ILE A 107 10.82 0.27 0.98
N ALA A 108 11.58 -0.83 0.85
CA ALA A 108 12.32 -1.12 -0.37
C ALA A 108 11.38 -1.39 -1.55
N ASP A 109 10.40 -2.27 -1.34
CA ASP A 109 9.47 -2.70 -2.37
C ASP A 109 8.53 -1.57 -2.78
N GLN A 110 7.91 -0.87 -1.83
CA GLN A 110 6.94 0.18 -2.16
C GLN A 110 7.61 1.43 -2.78
N ARG A 111 8.88 1.72 -2.46
CA ARG A 111 9.62 2.77 -3.19
C ARG A 111 9.91 2.38 -4.64
N ALA A 112 10.27 1.12 -4.89
CA ALA A 112 10.49 0.65 -6.26
C ALA A 112 9.18 0.67 -7.08
N GLU A 113 8.05 0.34 -6.44
CA GLU A 113 6.73 0.43 -7.06
C GLU A 113 6.33 1.88 -7.34
N VAL A 114 6.59 2.82 -6.43
CA VAL A 114 6.39 4.26 -6.67
C VAL A 114 7.19 4.74 -7.87
N GLU A 115 8.49 4.43 -7.94
CA GLU A 115 9.34 4.82 -9.08
C GLU A 115 8.79 4.28 -10.40
N HIS A 116 8.37 3.00 -10.43
CA HIS A 116 7.78 2.41 -11.61
C HIS A 116 6.44 3.06 -12.00
N MET A 117 5.59 3.38 -11.03
CA MET A 117 4.32 4.07 -11.26
C MET A 117 4.52 5.49 -11.80
N GLU A 118 5.50 6.23 -11.28
CA GLU A 118 5.86 7.57 -11.77
C GLU A 118 6.36 7.52 -13.22
N GLU A 119 7.18 6.53 -13.56
CA GLU A 119 7.63 6.30 -14.94
C GLU A 119 6.44 6.04 -15.88
N MET A 120 5.51 5.15 -15.46
CA MET A 120 4.29 4.87 -16.23
C MET A 120 3.41 6.12 -16.36
N LEU A 121 3.26 6.91 -15.29
CA LEU A 121 2.47 8.14 -15.30
C LEU A 121 3.04 9.19 -16.27
N GLY A 122 4.37 9.25 -16.41
CA GLY A 122 5.06 10.11 -17.38
C GLY A 122 4.88 9.69 -18.85
N ASP A 123 4.44 8.46 -19.10
CA ASP A 123 4.17 7.91 -20.45
C ASP A 123 2.71 8.19 -20.92
N PHE A 124 1.86 8.83 -20.10
CA PHE A 124 0.52 9.32 -20.48
C PHE A 124 0.54 10.72 -21.11
#